data_AF-A0AAD8L236-F1
#
_entry.id   AF-A0AAD8L236-F1
#
_cell.length_a   1.000
_cell.length_b   1.000
_cell.length_c   1.000
_cell.angle_alpha   90.00
_cell.angle_beta   90.00
_cell.angle_gamma   90.00
#
_symmetry.space_group_name_H-M   'P 1'
#
loop_
_entity.id
_entity.type
_entity.pdbx_description
1 polymer ?
#
loop_
_entity_poly.entity_id
_entity_poly.type
_entity_poly.pdbx_seq_one_letter_code
_entity_poly.pdbx_strand_id
1 'polypeptide(L)'
;MRRSGGVEWLKTVVVVVTTAAMLTCVVCRDPKRHQVGGNDRWKPGVNYTVWSLNHTFYVGDWLYFTYDKHMYNVLEVNETSYTNCNEQGFIFNITRGAGRDVFELTQPKPYYFLASGGYCYNGMKLAVNVVEFVPAPQPSPATSGVSDIITGIIPLVASIAVTVLAVFI
;
A
#
# COMPACT_ATOMS: atom_id res chain seq x y z
N MET A 1 -37.78 37.89 20.44
CA MET A 1 -37.45 36.45 20.26
C MET A 1 -36.87 36.24 18.86
N ARG A 2 -35.55 36.36 18.66
CA ARG A 2 -34.89 36.19 17.33
C ARG A 2 -33.50 35.54 17.45
N ARG A 3 -33.32 34.68 18.45
CA ARG A 3 -32.02 34.06 18.78
C ARG A 3 -31.92 32.57 18.45
N SER A 4 -33.04 31.92 18.13
CA SER A 4 -33.14 30.46 17.95
C SER A 4 -32.78 29.99 16.53
N GLY A 5 -33.10 30.79 15.49
CA GLY A 5 -32.82 30.40 14.10
C GLY A 5 -31.33 30.28 13.76
N GLY A 6 -30.46 31.07 14.39
CA GLY A 6 -29.01 31.03 14.11
C GLY A 6 -28.32 29.79 14.69
N VAL A 7 -28.79 29.28 15.83
CA VAL A 7 -28.18 28.13 16.51
C VAL A 7 -28.56 26.82 15.80
N GLU A 8 -29.80 26.69 15.34
CA GLU A 8 -30.25 25.51 14.58
C GLU A 8 -29.66 25.44 13.18
N TRP A 9 -29.47 26.61 12.54
CA TRP A 9 -28.77 26.68 11.26
C TRP A 9 -27.31 26.28 11.39
N LEU A 10 -26.63 26.73 12.47
CA LEU A 10 -25.25 26.35 12.76
C LEU A 10 -25.10 24.84 13.01
N LYS A 11 -25.99 24.23 13.80
CA LYS A 11 -25.99 22.77 14.04
C LYS A 11 -26.18 21.98 12.75
N THR A 12 -27.12 22.40 11.91
CA THR A 12 -27.39 21.74 10.62
C THR A 12 -26.16 21.80 9.71
N VAL A 13 -25.52 22.97 9.62
CA VAL A 13 -24.28 23.13 8.84
C VAL A 13 -23.15 22.26 9.38
N VAL A 14 -22.98 22.19 10.70
CA VAL A 14 -21.95 21.34 11.32
C VAL A 14 -22.20 19.86 11.02
N VAL A 15 -23.44 19.38 11.08
CA VAL A 15 -23.80 17.98 10.77
C VAL A 15 -23.59 17.66 9.29
N VAL A 16 -23.94 18.58 8.38
CA VAL A 16 -23.71 18.39 6.93
C VAL A 16 -22.22 18.41 6.60
N VAL A 17 -21.43 19.29 7.21
CA VAL A 17 -19.98 19.38 6.99
C VAL A 17 -19.26 18.15 7.54
N THR A 18 -19.65 17.64 8.71
CA THR A 18 -19.06 16.44 9.32
C THR A 18 -19.40 15.16 8.57
N THR A 19 -20.63 15.01 8.08
CA THR A 19 -21.05 13.86 7.25
C THR A 19 -20.43 13.89 5.86
N ALA A 20 -20.30 15.06 5.23
CA ALA A 20 -19.60 15.21 3.96
C ALA A 20 -18.09 14.95 4.08
N ALA A 21 -17.45 15.36 5.19
CA ALA A 21 -16.03 15.11 5.45
C ALA A 21 -15.72 13.62 5.66
N MET A 22 -16.65 12.86 6.25
CA MET A 22 -16.55 11.40 6.40
C MET A 22 -16.68 10.66 5.05
N LEU A 23 -17.23 11.29 4.01
CA LEU A 23 -17.44 10.69 2.69
C LEU A 23 -16.25 10.85 1.71
N THR A 24 -15.20 11.61 2.04
CA THR A 24 -14.26 12.11 1.02
C THR A 24 -12.94 11.38 0.78
N CYS A 25 -12.57 10.29 1.46
CA CYS A 25 -11.47 9.44 0.94
C CYS A 25 -11.41 8.08 1.64
N VAL A 26 -11.86 7.00 0.99
CA VAL A 26 -11.79 5.63 1.55
C VAL A 26 -11.04 4.66 0.63
N VAL A 27 -10.22 5.15 -0.30
CA VAL A 27 -9.35 4.25 -1.08
C VAL A 27 -7.89 4.52 -0.82
N CYS A 28 -7.50 4.28 0.42
CA CYS A 28 -6.10 4.15 0.81
C CYS A 28 -5.72 2.67 0.73
N ARG A 29 -4.59 2.37 0.08
CA ARG A 29 -3.98 1.05 0.12
C ARG A 29 -2.92 1.03 1.21
N ASP A 30 -2.97 0.04 2.08
CA ASP A 30 -1.90 -0.18 3.06
C ASP A 30 -0.61 -0.68 2.38
N PRO A 31 0.56 -0.11 2.73
CA PRO A 31 1.87 -0.63 2.32
C PRO A 31 2.03 -2.12 2.61
N LYS A 32 2.50 -2.88 1.62
CA LYS A 32 2.81 -4.31 1.76
C LYS A 32 4.31 -4.53 1.80
N ARG A 33 4.75 -5.42 2.68
CA ARG A 33 6.12 -5.93 2.73
C ARG A 33 6.23 -7.24 1.93
N HIS A 34 7.12 -7.27 0.95
CA HIS A 34 7.42 -8.42 0.12
C HIS A 34 8.74 -9.06 0.56
N GLN A 35 8.70 -10.30 1.04
CA GLN A 35 9.91 -11.07 1.36
C GLN A 35 10.57 -11.56 0.08
N VAL A 36 11.71 -10.97 -0.28
CA VAL A 36 12.42 -11.30 -1.52
C VAL A 36 12.88 -12.76 -1.49
N GLY A 37 12.52 -13.52 -2.52
CA GLY A 37 12.79 -14.96 -2.61
C GLY A 37 11.89 -15.84 -1.75
N GLY A 38 10.91 -15.28 -1.04
CA GLY A 38 9.98 -16.04 -0.19
C GLY A 38 10.70 -16.84 0.91
N ASN A 39 10.42 -18.14 0.99
CA ASN A 39 11.04 -19.03 1.98
C ASN A 39 12.54 -19.22 1.75
N ASP A 40 12.98 -19.11 0.50
CA ASP A 40 14.39 -19.28 0.13
C ASP A 40 15.24 -18.05 0.41
N ARG A 41 14.59 -16.89 0.55
CA ARG A 41 15.21 -15.59 0.87
C ARG A 41 16.21 -15.14 -0.21
N TRP A 42 17.09 -14.20 0.13
CA TRP A 42 18.11 -13.67 -0.78
C TRP A 42 19.39 -14.53 -0.71
N LYS A 43 19.50 -15.50 -1.62
CA LYS A 43 20.65 -16.42 -1.80
C LYS A 43 20.80 -16.89 -3.27
N PRO A 44 21.91 -17.54 -3.64
CA PRO A 44 22.07 -18.20 -4.94
C PRO A 44 21.09 -19.36 -5.16
N GLY A 45 20.81 -19.68 -6.42
CA GLY A 45 19.94 -20.82 -6.79
C GLY A 45 18.43 -20.54 -6.69
N VAL A 46 18.04 -19.29 -6.41
CA VAL A 46 16.63 -18.85 -6.38
C VAL A 46 16.26 -18.22 -7.72
N ASN A 47 15.11 -18.59 -8.27
CA ASN A 47 14.59 -17.98 -9.49
C ASN A 47 13.79 -16.70 -9.16
N TYR A 48 14.50 -15.57 -9.06
CA TYR A 48 13.88 -14.28 -8.72
C TYR A 48 12.92 -13.76 -9.79
N THR A 49 13.08 -14.16 -11.05
CA THR A 49 12.16 -13.80 -12.14
C THR A 49 10.78 -14.43 -11.91
N VAL A 50 10.73 -15.73 -11.60
CA VAL A 50 9.47 -16.40 -11.26
C VAL A 50 8.88 -15.82 -9.97
N TRP A 51 9.73 -15.56 -8.97
CA TRP A 51 9.28 -14.94 -7.73
C TRP A 51 8.64 -13.57 -7.97
N SER A 52 9.27 -12.69 -8.75
CA SER A 52 8.75 -11.34 -8.98
C SER A 52 7.49 -11.34 -9.83
N LEU A 53 7.35 -12.25 -10.80
CA LEU A 53 6.13 -12.42 -11.59
C LEU A 53 4.91 -12.83 -10.76
N ASN A 54 5.12 -13.51 -9.63
CA ASN A 54 4.04 -13.90 -8.72
C ASN A 54 3.67 -12.78 -7.71
N HIS A 55 4.20 -11.57 -7.88
CA HIS A 55 3.94 -10.44 -7.01
C HIS A 55 3.54 -9.21 -7.84
N THR A 56 2.68 -8.38 -7.25
CA THR A 56 2.37 -7.04 -7.76
C THR A 56 2.92 -6.03 -6.78
N PHE A 57 3.73 -5.10 -7.28
CA PHE A 57 4.41 -4.10 -6.49
C PHE A 57 3.75 -2.74 -6.72
N TYR A 58 3.35 -2.09 -5.63
CA TYR A 58 2.77 -0.76 -5.67
C TYR A 58 3.69 0.27 -5.04
N VAL A 59 3.54 1.53 -5.43
CA VAL A 59 4.19 2.63 -4.73
C VAL A 59 3.83 2.59 -3.23
N GLY A 60 4.84 2.77 -2.38
CA GLY A 60 4.75 2.63 -0.92
C GLY A 60 5.02 1.21 -0.40
N ASP A 61 5.17 0.21 -1.27
CA ASP A 61 5.57 -1.14 -0.85
C ASP A 61 7.02 -1.22 -0.41
N TRP A 62 7.32 -2.28 0.36
CA TRP A 62 8.65 -2.54 0.90
C TRP A 62 9.17 -3.88 0.39
N LEU A 63 10.38 -3.88 -0.17
CA LEU A 63 11.14 -5.11 -0.38
C LEU A 63 11.93 -5.42 0.88
N TYR A 64 11.81 -6.65 1.37
CA TYR A 64 12.54 -7.13 2.53
C TYR A 64 13.53 -8.22 2.13
N PHE A 65 14.80 -7.87 2.22
CA PHE A 65 15.92 -8.74 1.89
C PHE A 65 16.43 -9.40 3.17
N THR A 66 16.51 -10.73 3.16
CA THR A 66 17.12 -11.50 4.25
C THR A 66 18.17 -12.41 3.66
N TYR A 67 19.40 -12.32 4.17
CA TYR A 67 20.56 -12.99 3.60
C TYR A 67 21.65 -13.21 4.64
N ASP A 68 22.63 -14.05 4.32
CA ASP A 68 23.85 -14.17 5.11
C ASP A 68 24.73 -12.91 4.90
N LYS A 69 24.81 -12.09 5.94
CA LYS A 69 25.55 -10.81 5.94
C LYS A 69 27.05 -10.94 5.68
N HIS A 70 27.62 -12.14 5.84
CA HIS A 70 29.04 -12.37 5.59
C HIS A 70 29.32 -12.77 4.15
N MET A 71 28.29 -13.18 3.40
CA MET A 71 28.43 -13.75 2.07
C MET A 71 27.83 -12.85 0.98
N TYR A 72 26.72 -12.17 1.29
CA TYR A 72 25.93 -11.49 0.29
C TYR A 72 25.65 -10.04 0.68
N ASN A 73 25.31 -9.25 -0.33
CA ASN A 73 24.88 -7.88 -0.21
C ASN A 73 23.72 -7.63 -1.19
N VAL A 74 23.17 -6.43 -1.13
CA VAL A 74 22.10 -5.97 -2.01
C VAL A 74 22.46 -4.56 -2.50
N LEU A 75 22.55 -4.41 -3.83
CA LEU A 75 22.80 -3.15 -4.50
C LEU A 75 21.63 -2.83 -5.43
N GLU A 76 21.11 -1.59 -5.37
CA GLU A 76 20.24 -1.03 -6.40
C GLU A 76 21.08 -0.55 -7.58
N VAL A 77 20.68 -0.90 -8.79
CA VAL A 77 21.41 -0.58 -10.02
C VAL A 77 20.44 -0.09 -11.12
N ASN A 78 20.98 0.43 -12.21
CA ASN A 78 20.18 0.67 -13.42
C ASN A 78 20.03 -0.60 -14.28
N GLU A 79 19.21 -0.53 -15.32
CA GLU A 79 18.91 -1.67 -16.21
C GLU A 79 20.16 -2.21 -16.94
N THR A 80 21.04 -1.33 -17.41
CA THR A 80 22.27 -1.72 -18.10
C THR A 80 23.21 -2.48 -17.16
N SER A 81 23.38 -1.99 -15.94
CA SER A 81 24.18 -2.63 -14.90
C SER A 81 23.56 -3.96 -14.45
N TYR A 82 22.24 -4.05 -14.37
CA TYR A 82 21.53 -5.30 -14.10
C TYR A 82 21.74 -6.37 -15.18
N THR A 83 21.69 -5.96 -16.45
CA THR A 83 21.86 -6.86 -17.59
C THR A 83 23.29 -7.38 -17.66
N ASN A 84 24.26 -6.48 -17.49
CA ASN A 84 25.69 -6.80 -17.58
C ASN A 84 26.31 -7.23 -16.25
N CYS A 85 25.52 -7.35 -15.17
CA CYS A 85 26.01 -7.63 -13.83
C CYS A 85 27.17 -6.71 -13.39
N ASN A 86 27.08 -5.42 -13.72
CA ASN A 86 28.04 -4.40 -13.31
C ASN A 86 27.71 -3.91 -11.90
N GLU A 87 28.53 -4.32 -10.94
CA GLU A 87 28.39 -3.98 -9.53
C GLU A 87 29.02 -2.64 -9.15
N GLN A 88 29.90 -2.07 -9.97
CA GLN A 88 30.57 -0.79 -9.71
C GLN A 88 29.65 0.41 -9.98
N GLY A 89 28.71 0.27 -10.92
CA GLY A 89 27.75 1.29 -11.30
C GLY A 89 26.47 1.31 -10.46
N PHE A 90 26.55 1.01 -9.16
CA PHE A 90 25.38 0.97 -8.29
C PHE A 90 24.87 2.37 -7.93
N ILE A 91 23.55 2.49 -7.86
CA ILE A 91 22.85 3.73 -7.47
C ILE A 91 22.87 3.86 -5.94
N PHE A 92 22.54 2.76 -5.26
CA PHE A 92 22.43 2.74 -3.81
C PHE A 92 22.82 1.39 -3.24
N ASN A 93 23.61 1.40 -2.16
CA ASN A 93 23.92 0.19 -1.41
C ASN A 93 22.93 0.04 -0.25
N ILE A 94 22.09 -0.99 -0.32
CA ILE A 94 21.01 -1.25 0.64
C ILE A 94 21.52 -1.96 1.89
N THR A 95 22.69 -2.61 1.79
CA THR A 95 23.28 -3.46 2.82
C THR A 95 23.71 -2.65 4.04
N ARG A 96 23.04 -2.84 5.20
CA ARG A 96 23.39 -2.15 6.46
C ARG A 96 24.12 -3.03 7.48
N GLY A 97 24.46 -4.26 7.10
CA GLY A 97 25.33 -5.16 7.88
C GLY A 97 24.60 -6.12 8.84
N ALA A 98 23.27 -6.07 8.95
CA ALA A 98 22.51 -7.02 9.78
C ALA A 98 22.01 -8.26 9.00
N GLY A 99 22.13 -8.27 7.66
CA GLY A 99 21.59 -9.34 6.80
C GLY A 99 20.06 -9.33 6.70
N ARG A 100 19.44 -8.20 7.07
CA ARG A 100 17.99 -7.99 7.11
C ARG A 100 17.71 -6.54 6.77
N ASP A 101 17.66 -6.23 5.48
CA ASP A 101 17.52 -4.86 5.00
C ASP A 101 16.19 -4.66 4.28
N VAL A 102 15.69 -3.43 4.33
CA VAL A 102 14.44 -3.02 3.70
C VAL A 102 14.71 -1.95 2.66
N PHE A 103 13.92 -1.97 1.59
CA PHE A 103 13.94 -0.95 0.55
C PHE A 103 12.51 -0.53 0.20
N GLU A 104 12.24 0.78 0.24
CA GLU A 104 10.92 1.34 -0.07
C GLU A 104 10.79 1.62 -1.57
N LEU A 105 9.67 1.23 -2.16
CA LEU A 105 9.33 1.45 -3.56
C LEU A 105 8.56 2.77 -3.67
N THR A 106 9.29 3.86 -3.88
CA THR A 106 8.74 5.22 -3.80
C THR A 106 8.19 5.78 -5.11
N GLN A 107 8.48 5.15 -6.25
CA GLN A 107 8.10 5.63 -7.57
C GLN A 107 7.53 4.50 -8.45
N PRO A 108 6.60 4.79 -9.36
CA PRO A 108 6.05 3.81 -10.29
C PRO A 108 7.00 3.59 -11.47
N LYS A 109 8.07 2.84 -11.21
CA LYS A 109 9.12 2.56 -12.20
C LYS A 109 9.67 1.13 -12.03
N PRO A 110 10.41 0.61 -13.03
CA PRO A 110 11.22 -0.57 -12.80
C PRO A 110 12.35 -0.28 -11.81
N TYR A 111 12.59 -1.21 -10.89
CA TYR A 111 13.75 -1.24 -10.00
C TYR A 111 14.54 -2.52 -10.24
N TYR A 112 15.87 -2.39 -10.18
CA TYR A 112 16.79 -3.47 -10.42
C TYR A 112 17.76 -3.62 -9.25
N PHE A 113 17.94 -4.86 -8.81
CA PHE A 113 18.79 -5.21 -7.69
C PHE A 113 19.71 -6.37 -8.05
N LEU A 114 20.93 -6.37 -7.52
CA LEU A 114 21.88 -7.46 -7.66
C LEU A 114 22.74 -7.65 -6.42
N ALA A 115 23.34 -8.84 -6.30
CA ALA A 115 24.43 -9.12 -5.38
C ALA A 115 25.77 -8.98 -6.12
N SER A 116 26.76 -8.39 -5.46
CA SER A 116 28.12 -8.23 -5.99
C SER A 116 28.94 -9.52 -5.84
N GLY A 117 30.23 -9.50 -6.16
CA GLY A 117 31.12 -10.65 -5.99
C GLY A 117 30.85 -11.77 -6.99
N GLY A 118 30.29 -11.44 -8.15
CA GLY A 118 29.97 -12.39 -9.22
C GLY A 118 28.67 -13.19 -9.01
N TYR A 119 27.98 -13.07 -7.88
CA TYR A 119 26.72 -13.79 -7.64
C TYR A 119 25.60 -13.38 -8.60
N CYS A 120 25.62 -12.16 -9.12
CA CYS A 120 24.69 -11.71 -10.16
C CYS A 120 24.68 -12.63 -11.40
N TYR A 121 25.86 -13.09 -11.86
CA TYR A 121 25.96 -14.00 -13.01
C TYR A 121 25.34 -15.37 -12.73
N ASN A 122 25.28 -15.77 -11.46
CA ASN A 122 24.63 -17.00 -11.00
C ASN A 122 23.13 -16.79 -10.71
N GLY A 123 22.54 -15.72 -11.23
CA GLY A 123 21.11 -15.44 -11.12
C GLY A 123 20.69 -14.71 -9.85
N MET A 124 21.64 -14.26 -9.00
CA MET A 124 21.33 -13.50 -7.78
C MET A 124 21.07 -12.01 -8.10
N LYS A 125 20.00 -11.79 -8.86
CA LYS A 125 19.54 -10.50 -9.33
C LYS A 125 18.02 -10.47 -9.43
N LEU A 126 17.41 -9.33 -9.13
CA LEU A 126 15.97 -9.13 -9.10
C LEU A 126 15.58 -7.91 -9.94
N ALA A 127 14.56 -8.07 -10.78
CA ALA A 127 13.86 -6.96 -11.42
C ALA A 127 12.41 -6.94 -10.91
N VAL A 128 11.94 -5.77 -10.49
CA VAL A 128 10.54 -5.54 -10.11
C VAL A 128 9.99 -4.35 -10.87
N ASN A 129 8.73 -4.45 -11.30
CA ASN A 129 8.02 -3.34 -11.92
C ASN A 129 6.99 -2.79 -10.93
N VAL A 130 7.12 -1.53 -10.58
CA VAL A 130 6.25 -0.86 -9.59
C VAL A 130 5.22 -0.02 -10.31
N VAL A 131 3.96 -0.14 -9.90
CA VAL A 131 2.84 0.61 -10.48
C VAL A 131 2.19 1.50 -9.42
N GLU A 132 1.52 2.56 -9.87
CA GLU A 132 0.64 3.31 -8.99
C GLU A 132 -0.62 2.50 -8.67
N PHE A 133 -1.09 2.60 -7.44
CA PHE A 133 -2.38 2.02 -7.08
C PHE A 133 -3.49 2.95 -7.58
N VAL A 134 -4.24 2.49 -8.56
CA VAL A 134 -5.43 3.19 -9.06
C VAL A 134 -6.67 2.44 -8.54
N PRO A 135 -7.47 3.06 -7.65
CA PRO A 135 -8.78 2.56 -7.28
C PRO A 135 -9.61 2.21 -8.51
N ALA A 136 -10.27 1.05 -8.52
CA ALA A 136 -11.24 0.75 -9.57
C ALA A 136 -12.34 1.84 -9.57
N PRO A 137 -12.83 2.26 -10.75
CA PRO A 137 -14.04 3.08 -10.82
C PRO A 137 -15.14 2.38 -10.04
N GLN A 138 -15.73 3.06 -9.04
CA GLN A 138 -16.88 2.47 -8.34
C GLN A 138 -17.97 2.17 -9.38
N PRO A 139 -18.61 0.98 -9.36
CA PRO A 139 -19.78 0.74 -10.17
C PRO A 139 -20.81 1.82 -9.84
N SER A 140 -21.41 2.45 -10.86
CA SER A 140 -22.54 3.35 -10.65
C SER A 140 -23.56 2.66 -9.75
N PRO A 141 -24.12 3.34 -8.74
CA PRO A 141 -25.07 2.71 -7.83
C PRO A 141 -26.23 2.12 -8.64
N ALA A 142 -26.28 0.79 -8.71
CA ALA A 142 -27.41 0.08 -9.27
C ALA A 142 -28.61 0.40 -8.37
N THR A 143 -29.62 1.03 -8.96
CA THR A 143 -30.89 1.38 -8.30
C THR A 143 -31.72 0.10 -8.13
N SER A 144 -31.27 -0.81 -7.26
CA SER A 144 -31.94 -2.09 -7.02
C SER A 144 -31.87 -2.42 -5.53
N GLY A 145 -32.96 -2.19 -4.81
CA GLY A 145 -33.14 -2.71 -3.45
C GLY A 145 -32.84 -1.73 -2.31
N VAL A 146 -33.47 -0.54 -2.34
CA VAL A 146 -33.59 0.34 -1.15
C VAL A 146 -34.27 -0.39 0.04
N SER A 147 -34.90 -1.54 -0.20
CA SER A 147 -35.67 -2.30 0.79
C SER A 147 -34.84 -3.07 1.82
N ASP A 148 -33.64 -3.56 1.48
CA ASP A 148 -32.88 -4.44 2.40
C ASP A 148 -31.93 -3.69 3.34
N ILE A 149 -31.52 -2.46 2.95
CA ILE A 149 -30.73 -1.57 3.82
C ILE A 149 -31.60 -1.07 4.98
N ILE A 150 -32.92 -0.97 4.77
CA ILE A 150 -33.86 -0.50 5.79
C ILE A 150 -33.93 -1.49 6.96
N THR A 151 -33.89 -2.81 6.73
CA THR A 151 -34.09 -3.82 7.78
C THR A 151 -32.93 -3.95 8.77
N GLY A 152 -31.69 -3.64 8.36
CA GLY A 152 -30.51 -3.71 9.22
C GLY A 152 -30.21 -2.43 10.02
N ILE A 153 -30.72 -1.28 9.55
CA ILE A 153 -30.47 0.03 10.15
C ILE A 153 -31.56 0.42 11.17
N ILE A 154 -32.79 -0.13 11.05
CA ILE A 154 -33.93 0.17 11.94
C ILE A 154 -33.65 0.08 13.45
N PRO A 155 -32.97 -0.95 14.02
CA PRO A 155 -32.74 -0.97 15.46
C PRO A 155 -31.74 0.10 15.93
N LEU A 156 -30.87 0.60 15.04
CA LEU A 156 -29.86 1.62 15.37
C LEU A 156 -30.40 3.05 15.23
N VAL A 157 -31.31 3.32 14.27
CA VAL A 157 -31.97 4.64 14.16
C VAL A 157 -33.03 4.85 15.24
N ALA A 158 -33.68 3.78 15.72
CA ALA A 158 -34.62 3.88 16.84
C ALA A 158 -33.91 4.36 18.12
N SER A 159 -32.69 3.92 18.39
CA SER A 159 -31.87 4.42 19.51
C SER A 159 -31.46 5.90 19.34
N ILE A 160 -31.29 6.36 18.11
CA ILE A 160 -30.98 7.76 17.81
C ILE A 160 -32.25 8.63 17.92
N ALA A 161 -33.42 8.14 17.50
CA ALA A 161 -34.69 8.87 17.65
C ALA A 161 -35.11 9.04 19.11
N VAL A 162 -34.86 8.05 19.98
CA VAL A 162 -35.14 8.13 21.42
C VAL A 162 -34.20 9.12 22.13
N THR A 163 -32.93 9.20 21.71
CA THR A 163 -32.00 10.20 22.25
C THR A 163 -32.30 11.61 21.76
N VAL A 164 -32.76 11.76 20.51
CA VAL A 164 -33.20 13.05 19.97
C VAL A 164 -34.49 13.53 20.63
N LEU A 165 -35.49 12.66 20.89
CA LEU A 165 -36.71 13.05 21.60
C LEU A 165 -36.45 13.45 23.06
N ALA A 166 -35.49 12.80 23.74
CA ALA A 166 -35.08 13.13 25.10
C ALA A 166 -34.30 14.45 25.22
N VAL A 167 -33.74 14.96 24.11
CA VAL A 167 -33.07 16.27 24.03
C VAL A 167 -34.09 17.40 23.74
N PHE A 168 -35.32 17.06 23.34
CA PHE A 168 -36.41 18.00 23.06
C PHE A 168 -37.52 18.02 24.13
N ILE A 169 -37.32 17.40 25.29
CA ILE A 169 -38.12 17.61 26.52
C ILE A 169 -37.30 18.45 27.49
#